data_AF-A0A9W6XC45-F1
#
_entry.id   AF-A0A9W6XC45-F1
#
_cell.length_a   1.000
_cell.length_b   1.000
_cell.length_c   1.000
_cell.angle_alpha   90.00
_cell.angle_beta   90.00
_cell.angle_gamma   90.00
#
_symmetry.space_group_name_H-M   'P 1'
#
loop_
_entity.id
_entity.type
_entity.pdbx_description
1 polymer ?
#
loop_
_entity_poly.entity_id
_entity_poly.type
_entity_poly.pdbx_seq_one_letter_code
_entity_poly.pdbx_strand_id
1 'polypeptide(L)'
;MVYVSNVSRLINKRLVAKQYNVSLEKHLSSDYKADPKYRFYNGNHMELHLYEGVEPSDFYNKLENVLSTQTSAFKINIALGYELVSKTDPDVTRYFYPNLANTHVFNNPVAINSNADIQKKVISEIRSMELADKLNYPSSGYKLKAITAFKIFIYHREHSLGDSEAVIPKIIRENKHVINFPKTNNKCVFHCIAWHTFQSPKKDPRNIQAQLKEAFRRYCSFKGLNIR
;
A
#
# COMPACT_ATOMS: atom_id res chain seq x y z
N MET A 1 21.18 25.70 -21.38
CA MET A 1 20.43 24.51 -20.92
C MET A 1 20.78 24.29 -19.45
N VAL A 2 19.82 24.39 -18.51
CA VAL A 2 20.10 24.23 -17.07
C VAL A 2 19.81 22.79 -16.68
N TYR A 3 20.84 22.03 -16.31
CA TYR A 3 20.69 20.67 -15.82
C TYR A 3 20.30 20.67 -14.34
N VAL A 4 19.11 20.17 -14.03
CA VAL A 4 18.60 20.06 -12.66
C VAL A 4 18.71 18.60 -12.20
N SER A 5 19.74 18.28 -11.43
CA SER A 5 20.01 16.90 -10.96
C SER A 5 19.25 16.51 -9.70
N ASN A 6 18.65 17.47 -8.98
CA ASN A 6 17.96 17.19 -7.71
C ASN A 6 16.67 18.01 -7.55
N VAL A 7 15.54 17.47 -8.03
CA VAL A 7 14.21 18.12 -7.99
C VAL A 7 13.62 18.13 -6.58
N SER A 8 14.27 17.55 -5.55
CA SER A 8 13.78 17.63 -4.17
C SER A 8 14.04 19.00 -3.52
N ARG A 9 15.11 19.70 -3.94
CA ARG A 9 15.46 21.05 -3.45
C ARG A 9 14.45 22.09 -3.92
N LEU A 10 14.01 22.97 -3.01
CA LEU A 10 13.00 24.00 -3.30
C LEU A 10 13.40 24.93 -4.46
N ILE A 11 14.68 25.29 -4.56
CA ILE A 11 15.22 26.11 -5.65
C ILE A 11 15.05 25.41 -7.01
N ASN A 12 15.33 24.10 -7.05
CA ASN A 12 15.21 23.29 -8.25
C ASN A 12 13.74 23.01 -8.61
N LYS A 13 12.86 22.84 -7.62
CA LYS A 13 11.40 22.76 -7.83
C LYS A 13 10.86 24.03 -8.47
N ARG A 14 11.34 25.21 -8.05
CA ARG A 14 10.94 26.50 -8.65
C ARG A 14 11.40 26.62 -10.11
N LEU A 15 12.62 26.16 -10.42
CA LEU A 15 13.14 26.16 -11.79
C LEU A 15 12.32 25.22 -12.70
N VAL A 16 12.00 24.03 -12.23
CA VAL A 16 11.14 23.07 -12.96
C VAL A 16 9.70 23.61 -13.09
N ALA A 17 9.12 24.14 -12.01
CA ALA A 17 7.77 24.69 -12.04
C ALA A 17 7.63 25.85 -13.05
N LYS A 18 8.65 26.71 -13.12
CA LYS A 18 8.72 27.80 -14.12
C LYS A 18 8.87 27.28 -15.54
N GLN A 19 9.65 26.22 -15.76
CA GLN A 19 9.84 25.60 -17.08
C GLN A 19 8.55 24.97 -17.64
N TYR A 20 7.72 24.38 -16.77
CA TYR A 20 6.51 23.65 -17.14
C TYR A 20 5.21 24.43 -16.85
N ASN A 21 5.33 25.69 -16.44
CA ASN A 21 4.21 26.61 -16.17
C ASN A 21 3.15 26.05 -15.19
N VAL A 22 3.60 25.41 -14.11
CA VAL A 22 2.75 24.80 -13.07
C VAL A 22 2.91 25.52 -11.73
N SER A 23 1.80 25.70 -11.00
CA SER A 23 1.80 26.28 -9.64
C SER A 23 2.23 25.23 -8.61
N LEU A 24 3.07 25.64 -7.64
CA LEU A 24 3.43 24.82 -6.49
C LEU A 24 2.39 25.03 -5.38
N GLU A 25 1.23 24.39 -5.48
CA GLU A 25 0.25 24.41 -4.40
C GLU A 25 0.74 23.58 -3.21
N LYS A 26 0.89 24.25 -2.06
CA LYS A 26 1.12 23.61 -0.76
C LYS A 26 -0.23 23.22 -0.17
N HIS A 27 -0.47 21.94 0.01
CA HIS A 27 -1.49 21.47 0.95
C HIS A 27 -0.82 20.94 2.21
N LEU A 28 -0.90 21.71 3.30
CA LEU A 28 -0.47 21.31 4.64
C LEU A 28 -1.45 21.86 5.69
N SER A 29 -2.09 20.95 6.44
CA SER A 29 -2.67 21.10 7.80
C SER A 29 -3.26 19.73 8.23
N SER A 30 -3.45 19.35 9.51
CA SER A 30 -3.01 19.89 10.81
C SER A 30 -2.66 18.71 11.74
N ASP A 31 -1.58 18.88 12.50
CA ASP A 31 -1.29 18.28 13.81
C ASP A 31 -0.69 16.86 13.95
N TYR A 32 -0.35 16.17 12.86
CA TYR A 32 0.79 15.21 12.85
C TYR A 32 1.89 15.59 11.83
N LYS A 33 1.67 16.70 11.11
CA LYS A 33 2.51 17.23 10.01
C LYS A 33 3.49 18.31 10.46
N ALA A 34 3.66 18.51 11.77
CA ALA A 34 4.53 19.53 12.36
C ALA A 34 6.03 19.16 12.31
N ASP A 35 6.35 17.90 12.00
CA ASP A 35 7.72 17.45 11.80
C ASP A 35 8.27 18.06 10.48
N PRO A 36 9.27 18.95 10.51
CA PRO A 36 9.82 19.58 9.31
C PRO A 36 10.44 18.57 8.34
N LYS A 37 10.68 17.32 8.78
CA LYS A 37 11.22 16.22 8.00
C LYS A 37 10.15 15.23 7.52
N TYR A 38 8.88 15.51 7.80
CA TYR A 38 7.75 14.76 7.24
C TYR A 38 7.30 15.35 5.90
N ARG A 39 7.02 14.49 4.92
CA ARG A 39 6.40 14.88 3.64
C ARG A 39 5.25 13.94 3.32
N PHE A 40 4.12 14.55 2.99
CA PHE A 40 2.91 13.86 2.56
C PHE A 40 2.69 14.08 1.07
N TYR A 41 2.26 13.04 0.36
CA TYR A 41 1.73 13.16 -0.98
C TYR A 41 0.46 12.33 -1.08
N ASN A 42 -0.62 12.95 -1.58
CA ASN A 42 -1.87 12.28 -1.85
C ASN A 42 -2.08 12.19 -3.36
N GLY A 43 -2.41 11.01 -3.86
CA GLY A 43 -2.79 10.77 -5.25
C GLY A 43 -4.05 9.91 -5.31
N ASN A 44 -4.68 9.85 -6.49
CA ASN A 44 -6.01 9.25 -6.67
C ASN A 44 -6.18 7.81 -6.18
N HIS A 45 -5.10 7.02 -6.12
CA HIS A 45 -5.15 5.61 -5.72
C HIS A 45 -4.08 5.25 -4.68
N MET A 46 -3.28 6.23 -4.27
CA MET A 46 -2.13 6.01 -3.41
C MET A 46 -1.79 7.27 -2.64
N GLU A 47 -1.57 7.11 -1.34
CA GLU A 47 -0.93 8.12 -0.52
C GLU A 47 0.46 7.66 -0.05
N LEU A 48 1.32 8.64 0.17
CA LEU A 48 2.72 8.46 0.49
C LEU A 48 3.09 9.29 1.71
N HIS A 49 3.75 8.65 2.67
CA HIS A 49 4.20 9.26 3.91
C HIS A 49 5.70 9.06 4.02
N LEU A 50 6.48 10.12 3.82
CA LEU A 50 7.94 10.10 3.97
C LEU A 50 8.31 10.75 5.30
N TYR A 51 9.11 10.05 6.10
CA TYR A 51 9.77 10.62 7.27
C TYR A 51 11.28 10.54 7.08
N GLU A 52 11.96 11.68 7.19
CA GLU A 52 13.42 11.80 7.13
C GLU A 52 14.00 12.11 8.53
N GLY A 53 15.23 11.68 8.81
CA GLY A 53 15.93 11.92 10.07
C GLY A 53 15.20 11.39 11.31
N VAL A 54 14.64 10.18 11.22
CA VAL A 54 13.85 9.53 12.27
C VAL A 54 14.76 8.70 13.17
N GLU A 55 14.53 8.76 14.48
CA GLU A 55 15.14 7.81 15.41
C GLU A 55 14.49 6.41 15.31
N PRO A 56 15.24 5.32 15.50
CA PRO A 56 14.68 3.97 15.44
C PRO A 56 13.50 3.73 16.39
N SER A 57 13.52 4.37 17.57
CA SER A 57 12.45 4.33 18.59
C SER A 57 11.12 4.89 18.07
N ASP A 58 11.16 5.89 17.20
CA ASP A 58 9.98 6.57 16.67
C ASP A 58 9.38 5.89 15.44
N PHE A 59 10.13 4.99 14.80
CA PHE A 59 9.72 4.31 13.57
C PHE A 59 8.35 3.63 13.72
N TYR A 60 8.19 2.79 14.74
CA TYR A 60 6.96 2.02 14.94
C TYR A 60 5.77 2.91 15.32
N ASN A 61 6.00 3.92 16.15
CA ASN A 61 4.94 4.86 16.57
C ASN A 61 4.43 5.68 15.38
N LYS A 62 5.34 6.22 14.55
CA LYS A 62 4.98 6.98 13.35
C LYS A 62 4.28 6.08 12.31
N LEU A 63 4.76 4.84 12.14
CA LEU A 63 4.12 3.86 11.26
C LEU A 63 2.70 3.54 11.74
N GLU A 64 2.53 3.16 13.00
CA GLU A 64 1.23 2.80 13.55
C GLU A 64 0.23 3.95 13.51
N ASN A 65 0.67 5.18 13.80
CA ASN A 65 -0.17 6.37 13.69
C ASN A 65 -0.71 6.55 12.27
N VAL A 66 0.13 6.45 11.25
CA VAL A 66 -0.32 6.58 9.84
C VAL A 66 -1.28 5.47 9.42
N LEU A 67 -1.06 4.24 9.91
CA LEU A 67 -1.89 3.10 9.56
C LEU A 67 -3.24 3.10 10.28
N SER A 68 -3.28 3.57 11.53
CA SER A 68 -4.49 3.60 12.36
C SER A 68 -5.45 4.74 12.00
N THR A 69 -4.98 5.78 11.30
CA THR A 69 -5.83 6.86 10.78
C THR A 69 -6.62 6.46 9.53
N GLN A 70 -6.35 5.27 8.96
CA GLN A 70 -7.03 4.80 7.76
C GLN A 70 -8.45 4.33 8.08
N THR A 71 -9.45 4.87 7.38
CA THR A 71 -10.88 4.57 7.63
C THR A 71 -11.40 3.35 6.87
N SER A 72 -10.69 2.93 5.82
CA SER A 72 -11.11 1.89 4.88
C SER A 72 -10.01 0.84 4.74
N ALA A 73 -10.33 -0.36 4.22
CA ALA A 73 -9.31 -1.37 3.94
C ALA A 73 -8.32 -0.90 2.85
N PHE A 74 -7.06 -1.31 2.99
CA PHE A 74 -5.97 -0.81 2.15
C PHE A 74 -4.88 -1.87 1.96
N LYS A 75 -3.93 -1.59 1.06
CA LYS A 75 -2.64 -2.30 1.03
C LYS A 75 -1.53 -1.36 1.43
N ILE A 76 -0.46 -1.90 2.00
CA ILE A 76 0.72 -1.12 2.35
C ILE A 76 2.00 -1.72 1.82
N ASN A 77 2.96 -0.86 1.51
CA ASN A 77 4.36 -1.24 1.47
C ASN A 77 5.21 -0.14 2.14
N ILE A 78 6.43 -0.47 2.51
CA ILE A 78 7.35 0.42 3.22
C ILE A 78 8.70 0.34 2.53
N ALA A 79 9.34 1.49 2.32
CA ALA A 79 10.71 1.57 1.86
C ALA A 79 11.60 2.25 2.91
N LEU A 80 12.84 1.79 3.05
CA LEU A 80 13.80 2.30 4.03
C LEU A 80 14.85 3.22 3.37
N GLY A 81 15.13 4.34 4.02
CA GLY A 81 16.25 5.21 3.70
C GLY A 81 17.33 5.06 4.76
N TYR A 82 18.58 4.96 4.32
CA TYR A 82 19.69 4.61 5.20
C TYR A 82 20.97 5.31 4.78
N GLU A 83 21.89 5.40 5.72
CA GLU A 83 23.22 5.93 5.52
C GLU A 83 24.24 4.81 5.71
N LEU A 84 25.17 4.70 4.77
CA LEU A 84 26.33 3.84 4.85
C LEU A 84 27.56 4.67 5.19
N VAL A 85 28.53 4.04 5.86
CA VAL A 85 29.86 4.61 6.11
C VAL A 85 30.92 3.65 5.58
N SER A 86 32.00 4.21 5.03
CA SER A 86 33.14 3.39 4.59
C SER A 86 33.84 2.74 5.79
N LYS A 87 34.33 1.52 5.60
CA LYS A 87 35.13 0.80 6.61
C LYS A 87 36.55 1.36 6.71
N THR A 88 37.06 2.01 5.66
CA THR A 88 38.42 2.56 5.62
C THR A 88 38.49 4.04 5.97
N ASP A 89 37.39 4.78 5.78
CA ASP A 89 37.32 6.21 6.02
C ASP A 89 35.96 6.58 6.64
N PRO A 90 35.92 6.88 7.95
CA PRO A 90 34.67 7.22 8.65
C PRO A 90 33.97 8.48 8.13
N ASP A 91 34.68 9.38 7.43
CA ASP A 91 34.10 10.62 6.91
C ASP A 91 33.38 10.41 5.57
N VAL A 92 33.67 9.29 4.89
CA VAL A 92 32.99 8.91 3.65
C VAL A 92 31.66 8.23 3.97
N THR A 93 30.60 9.03 3.86
CA THR A 93 29.21 8.57 4.03
C THR A 93 28.44 8.57 2.71
N ARG A 94 27.48 7.66 2.59
CA ARG A 94 26.58 7.57 1.43
C ARG A 94 25.14 7.38 1.88
N TYR A 95 24.28 8.30 1.48
CA TYR A 95 22.85 8.24 1.75
C TYR A 95 22.09 7.56 0.60
N PHE A 96 21.17 6.68 0.96
CA PHE A 96 20.24 6.00 0.05
C PHE A 96 18.80 6.42 0.37
N TYR A 97 18.11 6.92 -0.66
CA TYR A 97 16.74 7.40 -0.52
C TYR A 97 15.73 6.23 -0.50
N PRO A 98 14.67 6.27 0.34
CA PRO A 98 13.67 5.21 0.41
C PRO A 98 12.89 5.08 -0.90
N ASN A 99 13.08 3.93 -1.56
CA ASN A 99 12.43 3.57 -2.81
C ASN A 99 12.06 2.07 -2.84
N LEU A 100 10.81 1.76 -3.19
CA LEU A 100 10.30 0.38 -3.28
C LEU A 100 11.07 -0.48 -4.28
N ALA A 101 11.74 0.08 -5.27
CA ALA A 101 12.53 -0.71 -6.21
C ALA A 101 13.69 -1.45 -5.53
N ASN A 102 14.28 -0.85 -4.49
CA ASN A 102 15.58 -1.27 -3.98
C ASN A 102 15.64 -1.41 -2.45
N THR A 103 14.64 -0.93 -1.72
CA THR A 103 14.68 -0.82 -0.25
C THR A 103 13.35 -1.19 0.38
N HIS A 104 12.55 -2.00 -0.31
CA HIS A 104 11.26 -2.43 0.19
C HIS A 104 11.43 -3.36 1.40
N VAL A 105 10.59 -3.14 2.40
CA VAL A 105 10.50 -4.02 3.58
C VAL A 105 9.75 -5.30 3.20
N PHE A 106 8.63 -5.16 2.49
CA PHE A 106 7.81 -6.28 2.03
C PHE A 106 7.97 -6.48 0.52
N ASN A 107 8.19 -7.73 0.11
CA ASN A 107 8.32 -8.08 -1.32
C ASN A 107 7.05 -7.73 -2.11
N ASN A 108 5.89 -7.79 -1.46
CA ASN A 108 4.60 -7.42 -2.03
C ASN A 108 3.80 -6.57 -1.04
N PRO A 109 2.90 -5.67 -1.51
CA PRO A 109 2.06 -4.91 -0.62
C PRO A 109 1.16 -5.78 0.26
N VAL A 110 1.19 -5.52 1.58
CA VAL A 110 0.45 -6.27 2.61
C VAL A 110 -0.98 -5.73 2.73
N ALA A 111 -1.96 -6.64 2.78
CA ALA A 111 -3.37 -6.29 2.92
C ALA A 111 -3.76 -6.03 4.39
N ILE A 112 -4.29 -4.83 4.66
CA ILE A 112 -4.82 -4.41 5.96
C ILE A 112 -6.34 -4.28 5.86
N ASN A 113 -7.06 -5.16 6.53
CA ASN A 113 -8.52 -5.17 6.55
C ASN A 113 -9.10 -4.81 7.92
N SER A 114 -8.26 -4.69 8.96
CA SER A 114 -8.65 -4.33 10.32
C SER A 114 -7.47 -3.73 11.09
N ASN A 115 -7.73 -3.02 12.20
CA ASN A 115 -6.65 -2.50 13.04
C ASN A 115 -5.78 -3.62 13.65
N ALA A 116 -6.35 -4.80 13.91
CA ALA A 116 -5.58 -5.95 14.39
C ALA A 116 -4.55 -6.44 13.36
N ASP A 117 -4.81 -6.24 12.06
CA ASP A 117 -3.85 -6.59 11.00
C ASP A 117 -2.59 -5.73 11.07
N ILE A 118 -2.66 -4.48 11.54
CA ILE A 118 -1.50 -3.60 11.69
C ILE A 118 -0.48 -4.27 12.61
N GLN A 119 -0.91 -4.66 13.81
CA GLN A 119 -0.02 -5.32 14.77
C GLN A 119 0.45 -6.69 14.27
N LYS A 120 -0.47 -7.52 13.79
CA LYS A 120 -0.18 -8.92 13.44
C LYS A 120 0.63 -9.09 12.15
N LYS A 121 0.33 -8.32 11.11
CA LYS A 121 0.90 -8.50 9.76
C LYS A 121 2.00 -7.50 9.43
N VAL A 122 2.07 -6.38 10.14
CA VAL A 122 3.02 -5.30 9.84
C VAL A 122 4.05 -5.19 10.95
N ILE A 123 3.62 -4.83 12.16
CA ILE A 123 4.55 -4.54 13.26
C ILE A 123 5.31 -5.80 13.70
N SER A 124 4.59 -6.90 13.95
CA SER A 124 5.20 -8.18 14.34
C SER A 124 6.18 -8.70 13.28
N GLU A 125 5.82 -8.56 12.01
CA GLU A 125 6.61 -9.03 10.87
C GLU A 125 7.89 -8.19 10.69
N ILE A 126 7.81 -6.86 10.86
CA ILE A 126 8.99 -6.00 10.80
C ILE A 126 9.92 -6.26 11.98
N ARG A 127 9.36 -6.54 13.18
CA ARG A 127 10.16 -6.83 14.39
C ARG A 127 10.89 -8.17 14.33
N SER A 128 10.35 -9.15 13.61
CA SER A 128 11.01 -10.44 13.42
C SER A 128 12.09 -10.41 12.32
N MET A 129 12.16 -9.34 11.54
CA MET A 129 13.13 -9.17 10.45
C MET A 129 14.37 -8.40 10.89
N GLU A 130 15.52 -8.81 10.37
CA GLU A 130 16.73 -7.99 10.37
C GLU A 130 16.65 -6.97 9.22
N LEU A 131 16.24 -5.73 9.52
CA LEU A 131 16.03 -4.70 8.49
C LEU A 131 17.27 -4.39 7.66
N ALA A 132 18.48 -4.64 8.21
CA ALA A 132 19.74 -4.48 7.50
C ALA A 132 19.85 -5.40 6.27
N ASP A 133 19.19 -6.56 6.28
CA ASP A 133 19.17 -7.52 5.17
C ASP A 133 18.34 -7.04 3.97
N LYS A 134 17.47 -6.03 4.18
CA LYS A 134 16.70 -5.40 3.10
C LYS A 134 17.47 -4.31 2.38
N LEU A 135 18.69 -3.99 2.83
CA LEU A 135 19.46 -2.87 2.33
C LEU A 135 20.47 -3.32 1.27
N ASN A 136 20.68 -2.48 0.27
CA ASN A 136 21.66 -2.74 -0.78
C ASN A 136 23.00 -2.07 -0.44
N TYR A 137 24.08 -2.83 -0.55
CA TYR A 137 25.44 -2.33 -0.31
C TYR A 137 26.17 -2.21 -1.65
N PRO A 138 26.76 -1.04 -1.96
CA PRO A 138 27.46 -0.85 -3.24
C PRO A 138 28.74 -1.68 -3.33
N SER A 139 29.38 -1.98 -2.19
CA SER A 139 30.50 -2.91 -2.07
C SER A 139 30.66 -3.39 -0.62
N SER A 140 31.47 -4.43 -0.43
CA SER A 140 31.83 -4.96 0.91
C SER A 140 32.62 -3.98 1.78
N GLY A 141 33.12 -2.88 1.19
CA GLY A 141 33.85 -1.81 1.88
C GLY A 141 32.97 -0.87 2.69
N TYR A 142 31.64 -0.99 2.62
CA TYR A 142 30.70 -0.16 3.38
C TYR A 142 30.05 -0.97 4.51
N LYS A 143 29.67 -0.29 5.58
CA LYS A 143 28.81 -0.82 6.65
C LYS A 143 27.63 0.13 6.90
N LEU A 144 26.54 -0.41 7.41
CA LEU A 144 25.39 0.39 7.81
C LEU A 144 25.78 1.32 8.96
N LYS A 145 25.49 2.62 8.80
CA LYS A 145 25.61 3.60 9.87
C LYS A 145 24.29 3.71 10.63
N ALA A 146 23.21 3.99 9.92
CA ALA A 146 21.87 4.05 10.49
C ALA A 146 20.79 3.96 9.40
N ILE A 147 19.61 3.46 9.77
CA ILE A 147 18.37 3.71 9.02
C ILE A 147 17.86 5.07 9.47
N THR A 148 17.80 6.03 8.55
CA THR A 148 17.55 7.44 8.87
C THR A 148 16.23 7.95 8.31
N ALA A 149 15.59 7.19 7.42
CA ALA A 149 14.32 7.58 6.83
C ALA A 149 13.47 6.34 6.52
N PHE A 150 12.17 6.55 6.36
CA PHE A 150 11.30 5.55 5.78
C PHE A 150 10.14 6.20 5.04
N LYS A 151 9.61 5.48 4.06
CA LYS A 151 8.49 5.92 3.25
C LYS A 151 7.41 4.85 3.24
N ILE A 152 6.22 5.21 3.71
CA ILE A 152 5.02 4.36 3.68
C ILE A 152 4.27 4.64 2.38
N PHE A 153 3.85 3.57 1.73
CA PHE A 153 3.02 3.58 0.53
C PHE A 153 1.70 2.92 0.89
N ILE A 154 0.61 3.68 0.89
CA ILE A 154 -0.73 3.18 1.15
C ILE A 154 -1.49 3.19 -0.17
N TYR A 155 -2.03 2.04 -0.54
CA TYR A 155 -2.83 1.84 -1.73
C TYR A 155 -4.29 1.66 -1.30
N HIS A 156 -5.12 2.64 -1.61
CA HIS A 156 -6.53 2.60 -1.23
C HIS A 156 -7.27 1.51 -2.01
N ARG A 157 -8.17 0.80 -1.32
CA ARG A 157 -9.11 -0.15 -1.94
C ARG A 157 -10.50 0.47 -1.99
N GLU A 158 -10.59 1.65 -2.60
CA GLU A 158 -11.85 2.42 -2.70
C GLU A 158 -12.90 1.79 -3.64
N HIS A 159 -12.64 0.61 -4.17
CA HIS A 159 -13.58 -0.11 -5.02
C HIS A 159 -14.17 -1.32 -4.28
N SER A 160 -15.48 -1.31 -4.12
CA SER A 160 -16.28 -2.48 -3.81
C SER A 160 -16.00 -3.60 -4.81
N LEU A 161 -15.59 -4.77 -4.33
CA LEU A 161 -15.42 -5.94 -5.18
C LEU A 161 -16.78 -6.37 -5.74
N GLY A 162 -16.96 -6.22 -7.05
CA GLY A 162 -18.14 -6.71 -7.78
C GLY A 162 -19.25 -5.70 -8.04
N ASP A 163 -19.13 -4.46 -7.53
CA ASP A 163 -20.05 -3.34 -7.87
C ASP A 163 -19.32 -2.06 -8.29
N SER A 164 -18.01 -2.15 -8.54
CA SER A 164 -17.18 -1.00 -8.93
C SER A 164 -17.55 -0.48 -10.33
N GLU A 165 -17.38 0.83 -10.54
CA GLU A 165 -17.33 1.47 -11.86
C GLU A 165 -16.11 1.04 -12.71
N ALA A 166 -15.32 0.06 -12.26
CA ALA A 166 -14.15 -0.43 -12.98
C ALA A 166 -14.55 -0.86 -14.40
N VAL A 167 -13.93 -0.21 -15.39
CA VAL A 167 -14.14 -0.51 -16.81
C VAL A 167 -13.51 -1.86 -17.11
N ILE A 168 -14.33 -2.92 -17.12
CA ILE A 168 -13.89 -4.25 -17.55
C ILE A 168 -13.59 -4.20 -19.06
N PRO A 169 -12.40 -4.60 -19.52
CA PRO A 169 -12.07 -4.64 -20.95
C PRO A 169 -13.13 -5.39 -21.76
N LYS A 170 -13.47 -4.87 -22.95
CA LYS A 170 -14.52 -5.43 -23.82
C LYS A 170 -14.33 -6.93 -24.06
N ILE A 171 -13.09 -7.37 -24.27
CA ILE A 171 -12.74 -8.77 -24.50
C ILE A 171 -13.08 -9.70 -23.33
N ILE A 172 -12.99 -9.22 -22.08
CA ILE A 172 -13.38 -10.00 -20.89
C ILE A 172 -14.89 -9.93 -20.71
N ARG A 173 -15.48 -8.75 -20.87
CA ARG A 173 -16.91 -8.50 -20.67
C ARG A 173 -17.80 -9.27 -21.65
N GLU A 174 -17.36 -9.45 -22.89
CA GLU A 174 -18.09 -10.15 -23.96
C GLU A 174 -17.69 -11.63 -24.09
N ASN A 175 -16.78 -12.12 -23.24
CA ASN A 175 -16.36 -13.50 -23.28
C ASN A 175 -17.50 -14.41 -22.75
N LYS A 176 -18.05 -15.25 -23.64
CA LYS A 176 -19.11 -16.22 -23.31
C LYS A 176 -18.74 -17.23 -22.21
N HIS A 177 -17.46 -17.42 -21.93
CA HIS A 177 -16.96 -18.30 -20.88
C HIS A 177 -16.81 -17.60 -19.52
N VAL A 178 -16.97 -16.27 -19.48
CA VAL A 178 -16.92 -15.47 -18.26
C VAL A 178 -18.35 -15.11 -17.87
N ILE A 179 -18.75 -15.52 -16.66
CA ILE A 179 -20.08 -15.19 -16.14
C ILE A 179 -20.01 -13.85 -15.44
N ASN A 180 -20.80 -12.90 -15.94
CA ASN A 180 -20.93 -11.58 -15.34
C ASN A 180 -22.20 -11.55 -14.48
N PHE A 181 -22.03 -11.39 -13.16
CA PHE A 181 -23.16 -11.21 -12.25
C PHE A 181 -23.55 -9.73 -12.17
N PRO A 182 -24.79 -9.36 -12.47
CA PRO A 182 -25.23 -7.98 -12.32
C PRO A 182 -25.38 -7.62 -10.84
N LYS A 183 -24.74 -6.53 -10.39
CA LYS A 183 -24.89 -5.90 -9.06
C LYS A 183 -24.86 -6.90 -7.90
N THR A 184 -23.67 -7.31 -7.52
CA THR A 184 -23.44 -8.32 -6.48
C THR A 184 -23.61 -7.79 -5.05
N ASN A 185 -23.70 -6.47 -4.85
CA ASN A 185 -23.80 -5.81 -3.54
C ASN A 185 -22.73 -6.30 -2.54
N ASN A 186 -21.46 -6.32 -2.98
CA ASN A 186 -20.29 -6.85 -2.27
C ASN A 186 -20.32 -8.35 -1.94
N LYS A 187 -21.19 -9.14 -2.59
CA LYS A 187 -21.33 -10.60 -2.36
C LYS A 187 -20.76 -11.44 -3.50
N CYS A 188 -19.89 -10.85 -4.33
CA CYS A 188 -19.34 -11.47 -5.54
C CYS A 188 -18.73 -12.86 -5.32
N VAL A 189 -18.03 -13.08 -4.20
CA VAL A 189 -17.45 -14.38 -3.85
C VAL A 189 -18.53 -15.44 -3.68
N PHE A 190 -19.62 -15.12 -2.98
CA PHE A 190 -20.74 -16.05 -2.79
C PHE A 190 -21.55 -16.26 -4.07
N HIS A 191 -21.60 -15.27 -4.97
CA HIS A 191 -22.15 -15.46 -6.31
C HIS A 191 -21.36 -16.53 -7.09
N CYS A 192 -20.02 -16.44 -7.09
CA CYS A 192 -19.16 -17.42 -7.74
C CYS A 192 -19.30 -18.81 -7.12
N ILE A 193 -19.28 -18.92 -5.79
CA ILE A 193 -19.45 -20.20 -5.09
C ILE A 193 -20.80 -20.80 -5.46
N ALA A 194 -21.89 -20.04 -5.30
CA ALA A 194 -23.23 -20.51 -5.61
C ALA A 194 -23.37 -20.98 -7.07
N TRP A 195 -22.73 -20.28 -8.01
CA TRP A 195 -22.75 -20.63 -9.43
C TRP A 195 -22.05 -21.94 -9.73
N HIS A 196 -20.88 -22.17 -9.12
CA HIS A 196 -20.13 -23.39 -9.32
C HIS A 196 -20.75 -24.58 -8.57
N THR A 197 -21.32 -24.36 -7.39
CA THR A 197 -21.88 -25.45 -6.58
C THR A 197 -23.31 -25.83 -6.95
N PHE A 198 -24.10 -24.90 -7.48
CA PHE A 198 -25.43 -25.23 -7.97
C PHE A 198 -25.29 -26.20 -9.15
N GLN A 199 -26.13 -27.21 -9.29
CA GLN A 199 -26.08 -28.12 -10.44
C GLN A 199 -27.46 -28.10 -11.11
N SER A 200 -27.67 -27.08 -11.96
CA SER A 200 -28.86 -26.98 -12.80
C SER A 200 -28.43 -26.77 -14.25
N PRO A 201 -29.06 -27.47 -15.21
CA PRO A 201 -28.85 -27.20 -16.64
C PRO A 201 -29.48 -25.86 -17.07
N LYS A 202 -30.36 -25.26 -16.24
CA LYS A 202 -31.01 -23.96 -16.46
C LYS A 202 -30.50 -22.88 -15.51
N LYS A 203 -29.18 -22.82 -15.29
CA LYS A 203 -28.56 -21.76 -14.46
C LYS A 203 -28.68 -20.40 -15.16
N ASP A 204 -29.38 -19.45 -14.53
CA ASP A 204 -29.40 -18.05 -14.95
C ASP A 204 -28.66 -17.19 -13.89
N PRO A 205 -27.61 -16.44 -14.25
CA PRO A 205 -26.89 -15.56 -13.32
C PRO A 205 -27.78 -14.55 -12.59
N ARG A 206 -28.93 -14.19 -13.18
CA ARG A 206 -29.91 -13.25 -12.61
C ARG A 206 -30.74 -13.87 -11.48
N ASN A 207 -30.86 -15.19 -11.44
CA ASN A 207 -31.77 -15.92 -10.54
C ASN A 207 -31.02 -16.82 -9.53
N ILE A 208 -29.83 -16.41 -9.08
CA ILE A 208 -28.97 -17.21 -8.19
C ILE A 208 -29.13 -16.89 -6.68
N GLN A 209 -30.04 -15.98 -6.32
CA GLN A 209 -30.14 -15.44 -4.97
C GLN A 209 -30.45 -16.49 -3.88
N ALA A 210 -31.26 -17.51 -4.22
CA ALA A 210 -31.57 -18.59 -3.27
C ALA A 210 -30.31 -19.42 -2.93
N GLN A 211 -29.54 -19.74 -3.96
CA GLN A 211 -28.30 -20.52 -3.85
C GLN A 211 -27.20 -19.70 -3.16
N LEU A 212 -27.18 -18.39 -3.37
CA LEU A 212 -26.30 -17.48 -2.64
C LEU A 212 -26.57 -17.52 -1.13
N LYS A 213 -27.84 -17.45 -0.72
CA LYS A 213 -28.23 -17.58 0.70
C LYS A 213 -27.83 -18.93 1.27
N GLU A 214 -27.99 -20.01 0.51
CA GLU A 214 -27.59 -21.34 0.93
C GLU A 214 -26.07 -21.47 1.09
N ALA A 215 -25.29 -20.99 0.12
CA ALA A 215 -23.83 -20.97 0.18
C ALA A 215 -23.31 -20.17 1.38
N PHE A 216 -23.94 -19.02 1.67
CA PHE A 216 -23.59 -18.21 2.83
C PHE A 216 -23.91 -18.93 4.16
N ARG A 217 -25.09 -19.56 4.27
CA ARG A 217 -25.45 -20.36 5.46
C ARG A 217 -24.44 -21.48 5.71
N ARG A 218 -24.05 -22.22 4.66
CA ARG A 218 -23.03 -23.27 4.76
C ARG A 218 -21.69 -22.73 5.27
N TYR A 219 -21.25 -21.57 4.77
CA TYR A 219 -20.03 -20.91 5.24
C TYR A 219 -20.12 -20.53 6.72
N CYS A 220 -21.24 -19.94 7.16
CA CYS A 220 -21.43 -19.58 8.55
C CYS A 220 -21.48 -20.80 9.48
N SER A 221 -22.15 -21.88 9.08
CA SER A 221 -22.11 -23.15 9.83
C SER A 221 -20.68 -23.69 9.96
N PHE A 222 -19.89 -23.67 8.88
CA PHE A 222 -18.47 -24.07 8.92
C PHE A 222 -17.63 -23.18 9.85
N LYS A 223 -17.95 -21.89 9.94
CA LYS A 223 -17.27 -20.94 10.84
C LYS A 223 -17.82 -20.93 12.27
N GLY A 224 -18.84 -21.72 12.58
CA GLY A 224 -19.50 -21.70 13.90
C GLY A 224 -20.27 -20.41 14.18
N LEU A 225 -20.72 -19.70 13.15
CA LEU A 225 -21.47 -18.45 13.26
C LEU A 225 -22.98 -18.75 13.23
N ASN A 226 -23.69 -18.36 14.29
CA ASN A 226 -25.16 -18.44 14.32
C ASN A 226 -25.78 -17.25 13.59
N ILE A 227 -26.45 -17.52 12.48
CA ILE A 227 -27.24 -16.52 11.75
C ILE A 227 -28.70 -16.69 12.17
N ARG A 228 -29.32 -15.64 12.74
CA ARG A 228 -30.79 -15.54 12.90
C ARG A 228 -31.41 -15.02 11.61
#